data_AF-A0A519UC67-F1
#
_entry.id   AF-A0A519UC67-F1
#
_cell.length_a   1.000
_cell.length_b   1.000
_cell.length_c   1.000
_cell.angle_alpha   90.00
_cell.angle_beta   90.00
_cell.angle_gamma   90.00
#
_symmetry.space_group_name_H-M   'P 1'
#
loop_
_entity.id
_entity.type
_entity.pdbx_description
1 polymer ?
#
loop_
_entity_poly.entity_id
_entity_poly.type
_entity_poly.pdbx_seq_one_letter_code
_entity_poly.pdbx_strand_id
1 'polypeptide(L)'
;MNPGDTLELDNGTYDLSSVTVTRSGCELRPILIMAKNKGQVILNGATTFVFRNMEYTTLKGFKFRSSNIGTGIKLENCKKFRVTENDFSYTESSSCTWVYIGDTYASPIPIRSGYNRVDHNLFDGKTQAGNYIRMDGNINQQSQYDTIDHNHFKNNGPRADNEKESIRVGVSTLSKSSGFTTIEYNLFEDCDGDPEVVSIKSCDNTIRFNTFVRCLGTLCLRQGFRSTAEGNYFFGDNKTGTFNGGTIGAGGIRVYGKDHKIINNYFSGLTGSKWDAAITITNGDVNNNSTSVAEHYLPENLIVAHNTLVNNKSNIEIGFTNNGNYPLRPINCLIADNVVIENTTPIITVHNAAALNGVS
;
A
#
# COMPACT_ATOMS: atom_id res chain seq x y z
N MET A 1 6.46 32.11 6.91
CA MET A 1 5.33 31.17 7.01
C MET A 1 4.82 31.17 8.44
N ASN A 2 3.63 31.71 8.63
CA ASN A 2 2.84 31.78 9.84
C ASN A 2 1.48 31.09 9.59
N PRO A 3 0.71 30.76 10.64
CA PRO A 3 -0.64 30.20 10.44
C PRO A 3 -1.53 31.15 9.63
N GLY A 4 -2.15 30.63 8.56
CA GLY A 4 -2.99 31.37 7.63
C GLY A 4 -2.28 31.84 6.36
N ASP A 5 -0.95 31.71 6.29
CA ASP A 5 -0.21 32.09 5.10
C ASP A 5 -0.57 31.19 3.90
N THR A 6 -0.72 31.83 2.73
CA THR A 6 -0.75 31.16 1.43
C THR A 6 0.53 31.48 0.67
N LEU A 7 1.32 30.46 0.38
CA LEU A 7 2.48 30.54 -0.51
C LEU A 7 2.04 30.07 -1.88
N GLU A 8 1.83 31.03 -2.78
CA GLU A 8 1.47 30.80 -4.17
C GLU A 8 2.71 31.00 -5.06
N LEU A 9 3.10 29.96 -5.81
CA LEU A 9 4.26 29.99 -6.70
C LEU A 9 3.84 30.29 -8.14
N ASP A 10 4.45 31.31 -8.74
CA ASP A 10 4.29 31.61 -10.17
C ASP A 10 4.84 30.47 -11.04
N ASN A 11 4.37 30.38 -12.29
CA ASN A 11 4.79 29.35 -13.23
C ASN A 11 6.30 29.36 -13.42
N GLY A 12 6.90 28.17 -13.48
CA GLY A 12 8.34 28.05 -13.67
C GLY A 12 8.92 26.76 -13.11
N THR A 13 10.23 26.64 -13.26
CA THR A 13 11.02 25.53 -12.73
C THR A 13 11.85 26.02 -11.56
N TYR A 14 11.71 25.36 -10.42
CA TYR A 14 12.38 25.72 -9.18
C TYR A 14 13.28 24.55 -8.76
N ASP A 15 14.59 24.80 -8.68
CA ASP A 15 15.53 23.91 -8.02
C ASP A 15 15.60 24.30 -6.54
N LEU A 16 15.14 23.41 -5.69
CA LEU A 16 15.09 23.66 -4.25
C LEU A 16 16.26 23.05 -3.50
N SER A 17 17.16 22.32 -4.18
CA SER A 17 18.26 21.56 -3.59
C SER A 17 17.80 20.61 -2.48
N SER A 18 17.55 21.10 -1.27
CA SER A 18 16.85 20.42 -0.18
C SER A 18 16.21 21.46 0.73
N VAL A 19 14.93 21.27 1.08
CA VAL A 19 14.17 22.23 1.91
C VAL A 19 13.53 21.51 3.09
N THR A 20 13.75 22.05 4.29
CA THR A 20 13.02 21.66 5.49
C THR A 20 12.09 22.79 5.93
N VAL A 21 10.81 22.49 6.13
CA VAL A 21 9.80 23.43 6.63
C VAL A 21 9.32 22.95 8.01
N THR A 22 9.25 23.88 8.97
CA THR A 22 8.99 23.58 10.40
C THR A 22 7.94 24.49 11.04
N ARG A 23 7.13 25.20 10.23
CA ARG A 23 6.13 26.16 10.71
C ARG A 23 4.73 25.64 10.42
N SER A 24 3.95 25.39 11.47
CA SER A 24 2.59 24.83 11.37
C SER A 24 1.51 25.87 11.17
N GLY A 25 0.41 25.44 10.54
CA GLY A 25 -0.87 26.13 10.59
C GLY A 25 -1.63 25.75 11.86
N CYS A 26 -2.88 26.19 11.94
CA CYS A 26 -3.84 25.68 12.91
C CYS A 26 -5.22 25.49 12.25
N GLU A 27 -6.15 24.87 12.95
CA GLU A 27 -7.49 24.56 12.41
C GLU A 27 -8.21 25.75 11.80
N LEU A 28 -8.14 26.92 12.45
CA LEU A 28 -8.77 28.15 11.99
C LEU A 28 -7.94 28.92 10.96
N ARG A 29 -6.64 28.63 10.86
CA ARG A 29 -5.70 29.34 9.98
C ARG A 29 -4.70 28.32 9.40
N PRO A 30 -5.15 27.45 8.48
CA PRO A 30 -4.28 26.48 7.84
C PRO A 30 -3.25 27.19 6.96
N ILE A 31 -2.15 26.51 6.68
CA ILE A 31 -1.16 26.97 5.70
C ILE A 31 -1.47 26.31 4.35
N LEU A 32 -1.37 27.09 3.28
CA LEU A 32 -1.49 26.59 1.90
C LEU A 32 -0.19 26.86 1.15
N ILE A 33 0.41 25.81 0.59
CA ILE A 33 1.58 25.88 -0.30
C ILE A 33 1.10 25.35 -1.65
N MET A 34 1.03 26.20 -2.67
CA MET A 34 0.42 25.84 -3.94
C MET A 34 1.10 26.43 -5.17
N ALA A 35 0.95 25.73 -6.29
CA ALA A 35 1.18 26.30 -7.61
C ALA A 35 0.02 27.24 -7.96
N LYS A 36 0.33 28.45 -8.45
CA LYS A 36 -0.67 29.42 -8.94
C LYS A 36 -1.54 28.84 -10.04
N ASN A 37 -0.89 28.19 -11.02
CA ASN A 37 -1.55 27.42 -12.05
C ASN A 37 -1.14 25.95 -11.90
N LYS A 38 -2.12 25.07 -11.66
CA LYS A 38 -1.90 23.64 -11.45
C LYS A 38 -1.04 23.04 -12.57
N GLY A 39 0.01 22.33 -12.19
CA GLY A 39 0.91 21.64 -13.11
C GLY A 39 1.83 22.55 -13.94
N GLN A 40 1.89 23.84 -13.64
CA GLN A 40 2.80 24.82 -14.27
C GLN A 40 4.01 25.19 -13.40
N VAL A 41 4.06 24.68 -12.17
CA VAL A 41 5.24 24.78 -11.29
C VAL A 41 5.91 23.41 -11.24
N ILE A 42 7.15 23.37 -11.73
CA ILE A 42 7.99 22.18 -11.76
C ILE A 42 9.03 22.30 -10.64
N LEU A 43 9.08 21.29 -9.79
CA LEU A 43 10.04 21.17 -8.70
C LEU A 43 11.11 20.16 -9.09
N ASN A 44 12.36 20.63 -9.19
CA ASN A 44 13.56 19.91 -9.62
C ASN A 44 14.66 19.94 -8.54
N GLY A 45 15.83 19.35 -8.85
CA GLY A 45 17.00 19.23 -7.95
C GLY A 45 17.08 17.87 -7.26
N ALA A 46 18.15 17.59 -6.51
CA ALA A 46 18.31 16.35 -5.69
C ALA A 46 17.41 16.36 -4.43
N THR A 47 16.17 16.79 -4.61
CA THR A 47 15.37 17.40 -3.54
C THR A 47 14.58 16.38 -2.74
N THR A 48 14.73 16.50 -1.42
CA THR A 48 13.72 16.08 -0.43
C THR A 48 13.03 17.31 0.13
N PHE A 49 11.70 17.35 0.06
CA PHE A 49 10.89 18.24 0.87
C PHE A 49 10.65 17.60 2.23
N VAL A 50 11.28 18.12 3.26
CA VAL A 50 11.03 17.66 4.64
C VAL A 50 10.06 18.62 5.31
N PHE A 51 8.83 18.20 5.53
CA PHE A 51 7.91 18.87 6.43
C PHE A 51 8.06 18.21 7.80
N ARG A 52 8.44 18.99 8.82
CA ARG A 52 8.75 18.46 10.15
C ARG A 52 7.93 19.17 11.22
N ASN A 53 7.27 18.40 12.07
CA ASN A 53 6.42 18.89 13.17
C ASN A 53 5.32 19.85 12.67
N MET A 54 4.76 19.61 11.48
CA MET A 54 3.79 20.50 10.86
C MET A 54 2.35 20.01 11.05
N GLU A 55 1.45 20.96 11.30
CA GLU A 55 0.02 20.69 11.36
C GLU A 55 -0.78 21.59 10.42
N TYR A 56 -1.98 21.14 10.03
CA TYR A 56 -2.97 21.92 9.25
C TYR A 56 -2.35 22.62 8.04
N THR A 57 -1.66 21.84 7.20
CA THR A 57 -0.96 22.36 6.02
C THR A 57 -1.37 21.59 4.78
N THR A 58 -1.56 22.28 3.66
CA THR A 58 -1.83 21.66 2.36
C THR A 58 -0.71 22.00 1.36
N LEU A 59 -0.20 20.97 0.67
CA LEU A 59 0.71 21.07 -0.47
C LEU A 59 -0.04 20.68 -1.75
N LYS A 60 -0.16 21.61 -2.71
CA LYS A 60 -1.08 21.45 -3.84
C LYS A 60 -0.54 21.88 -5.20
N GLY A 61 -0.77 21.05 -6.22
CA GLY A 61 -0.76 21.47 -7.63
C GLY A 61 0.60 21.47 -8.32
N PHE A 62 1.62 20.83 -7.74
CA PHE A 62 2.99 20.82 -8.26
C PHE A 62 3.27 19.64 -9.20
N LYS A 63 4.25 19.81 -10.08
CA LYS A 63 4.92 18.70 -10.79
C LYS A 63 6.27 18.42 -10.16
N PHE A 64 6.49 17.19 -9.73
CA PHE A 64 7.77 16.73 -9.21
C PHE A 64 8.51 15.98 -10.31
N ARG A 65 9.69 16.49 -10.70
CA ARG A 65 10.51 15.98 -11.83
C ARG A 65 12.00 15.84 -11.48
N SER A 66 12.33 15.88 -10.19
CA SER A 66 13.68 15.69 -9.67
C SER A 66 14.35 14.38 -10.11
N SER A 67 15.68 14.39 -10.12
CA SER A 67 16.53 13.20 -10.30
C SER A 67 17.29 12.88 -9.03
N ASN A 68 17.68 11.62 -8.84
CA ASN A 68 18.54 11.17 -7.72
C ASN A 68 17.96 11.48 -6.33
N ILE A 69 16.64 11.42 -6.17
CA ILE A 69 16.00 11.61 -4.86
C ILE A 69 16.23 10.38 -3.97
N GLY A 70 16.44 10.59 -2.66
CA GLY A 70 16.28 9.51 -1.67
C GLY A 70 14.83 9.44 -1.18
N THR A 71 14.25 10.60 -0.86
CA THR A 71 12.83 10.77 -0.58
C THR A 71 12.31 12.03 -1.27
N GLY A 72 11.17 11.99 -1.94
CA GLY A 72 10.58 13.16 -2.60
C GLY A 72 9.97 14.14 -1.60
N ILE A 73 8.92 13.69 -0.90
CA ILE A 73 8.28 14.39 0.22
C ILE A 73 8.40 13.53 1.47
N LYS A 74 8.87 14.13 2.56
CA LYS A 74 8.93 13.52 3.89
C LYS A 74 8.03 14.31 4.85
N LEU A 75 6.93 13.70 5.26
CA LEU A 75 6.10 14.18 6.38
C LEU A 75 6.61 13.51 7.65
N GLU A 76 7.41 14.23 8.44
CA GLU A 76 7.97 13.75 9.71
C GLU A 76 7.25 14.43 10.87
N ASN A 77 6.58 13.66 11.72
CA ASN A 77 5.81 14.14 12.87
C ASN A 77 4.68 15.11 12.45
N CYS A 78 4.14 14.95 11.24
CA CYS A 78 3.10 15.84 10.72
C CYS A 78 1.70 15.32 11.04
N LYS A 79 0.77 16.25 11.29
CA LYS A 79 -0.61 15.91 11.62
C LYS A 79 -1.60 16.75 10.82
N LYS A 80 -2.67 16.16 10.28
CA LYS A 80 -3.61 16.90 9.41
C LYS A 80 -2.91 17.63 8.26
N PHE A 81 -1.86 17.02 7.70
CA PHE A 81 -1.18 17.50 6.50
C PHE A 81 -1.82 16.89 5.26
N ARG A 82 -2.03 17.69 4.21
CA ARG A 82 -2.63 17.24 2.95
C ARG A 82 -1.67 17.41 1.78
N VAL A 83 -1.43 16.34 1.02
CA VAL A 83 -0.69 16.36 -0.26
C VAL A 83 -1.68 16.06 -1.37
N THR A 84 -2.02 17.05 -2.19
CA THR A 84 -3.14 16.92 -3.14
C THR A 84 -2.89 17.52 -4.52
N GLU A 85 -3.50 16.91 -5.55
CA GLU A 85 -3.48 17.42 -6.92
C GLU A 85 -2.08 17.61 -7.53
N ASN A 86 -1.10 16.83 -7.08
CA ASN A 86 0.26 16.85 -7.60
C ASN A 86 0.46 15.76 -8.66
N ASP A 87 1.51 15.93 -9.45
CA ASP A 87 1.94 15.01 -10.48
C ASP A 87 3.41 14.63 -10.20
N PHE A 88 3.63 13.38 -9.84
CA PHE A 88 4.94 12.81 -9.54
C PHE A 88 5.42 11.95 -10.70
N SER A 89 6.61 12.28 -11.22
CA SER A 89 7.31 11.46 -12.20
C SER A 89 8.81 11.77 -12.10
N TYR A 90 9.51 11.06 -11.22
CA TYR A 90 10.93 11.28 -10.95
C TYR A 90 11.81 10.48 -11.91
N THR A 91 12.99 11.01 -12.23
CA THR A 91 14.04 10.23 -12.90
C THR A 91 14.90 9.53 -11.84
N GLU A 92 14.71 8.23 -11.67
CA GLU A 92 15.32 7.46 -10.60
C GLU A 92 16.62 6.76 -11.06
N SER A 93 17.68 6.87 -10.25
CA SER A 93 18.96 6.18 -10.47
C SER A 93 19.33 5.21 -9.34
N SER A 94 18.57 5.23 -8.25
CA SER A 94 18.75 4.41 -7.05
C SER A 94 17.42 4.25 -6.31
N SER A 95 17.41 3.41 -5.27
CA SER A 95 16.23 3.20 -4.42
C SER A 95 15.73 4.50 -3.80
N CYS A 96 14.43 4.77 -3.90
CA CYS A 96 13.84 6.00 -3.38
C CYS A 96 12.35 5.87 -3.03
N THR A 97 11.89 6.73 -2.11
CA THR A 97 10.47 6.82 -1.70
C THR A 97 9.89 8.15 -2.17
N TRP A 98 8.75 8.15 -2.86
CA TRP A 98 8.22 9.42 -3.39
C TRP A 98 7.52 10.24 -2.30
N VAL A 99 6.70 9.60 -1.47
CA VAL A 99 6.06 10.20 -0.30
C VAL A 99 6.29 9.30 0.92
N TYR A 100 6.95 9.85 1.93
CA TYR A 100 7.11 9.24 3.24
C TYR A 100 6.19 9.93 4.25
N ILE A 101 5.46 9.13 5.04
CA ILE A 101 4.66 9.61 6.17
C ILE A 101 5.10 8.84 7.41
N GLY A 102 5.48 9.54 8.47
CA GLY A 102 5.88 8.88 9.69
C GLY A 102 6.25 9.84 10.79
N ASP A 103 6.81 9.27 11.85
CA ASP A 103 7.35 10.02 12.98
C ASP A 103 8.88 9.96 12.95
N THR A 104 9.48 10.49 14.01
CA THR A 104 10.90 10.37 14.26
C THR A 104 11.20 8.90 14.54
N TYR A 105 11.98 8.30 13.65
CA TYR A 105 12.35 6.90 13.74
C TYR A 105 12.91 6.54 15.12
N ALA A 106 12.43 5.42 15.68
CA ALA A 106 12.83 4.91 16.99
C ALA A 106 12.63 5.88 18.18
N SER A 107 11.86 6.96 18.00
CA SER A 107 11.54 7.87 19.10
C SER A 107 10.70 7.17 20.17
N PRO A 108 11.03 7.33 21.46
CA PRO A 108 10.20 6.82 22.56
C PRO A 108 9.01 7.73 22.88
N ILE A 109 8.94 8.92 22.26
CA ILE A 109 7.86 9.88 22.48
C ILE A 109 6.57 9.32 21.85
N PRO A 110 5.40 9.50 22.49
CA PRO A 110 4.12 9.14 21.89
C PRO A 110 3.97 9.62 20.45
N ILE A 111 3.31 8.81 19.63
CA ILE A 111 3.12 9.09 18.20
C ILE A 111 2.50 10.48 18.01
N ARG A 112 3.12 11.30 17.14
CA ARG A 112 2.63 12.63 16.77
C ARG A 112 2.00 12.60 15.37
N SER A 113 2.57 11.79 14.47
CA SER A 113 2.09 11.68 13.10
C SER A 113 0.69 11.07 13.02
N GLY A 114 -0.20 11.68 12.27
CA GLY A 114 -1.52 11.11 11.97
C GLY A 114 -2.51 12.06 11.30
N TYR A 115 -3.65 11.54 10.88
CA TYR A 115 -4.70 12.29 10.19
C TYR A 115 -4.20 13.02 8.93
N ASN A 116 -3.10 12.58 8.32
CA ASN A 116 -2.60 13.12 7.07
C ASN A 116 -3.40 12.54 5.90
N ARG A 117 -3.43 13.27 4.79
CA ARG A 117 -4.17 12.88 3.59
C ARG A 117 -3.32 13.02 2.33
N VAL A 118 -3.26 11.98 1.53
CA VAL A 118 -2.65 12.00 0.19
C VAL A 118 -3.74 11.71 -0.82
N ASP A 119 -4.12 12.71 -1.63
CA ASP A 119 -5.29 12.58 -2.50
C ASP A 119 -5.22 13.26 -3.86
N HIS A 120 -5.92 12.74 -4.87
CA HIS A 120 -5.98 13.33 -6.22
C HIS A 120 -4.61 13.55 -6.89
N ASN A 121 -3.59 12.77 -6.52
CA ASN A 121 -2.27 12.84 -7.14
C ASN A 121 -2.11 11.79 -8.23
N LEU A 122 -1.24 12.09 -9.20
CA LEU A 122 -0.73 11.13 -10.18
C LEU A 122 0.67 10.67 -9.75
N PHE A 123 0.89 9.37 -9.68
CA PHE A 123 2.18 8.73 -9.47
C PHE A 123 2.50 7.87 -10.69
N ASP A 124 3.47 8.27 -11.52
CA ASP A 124 3.74 7.60 -12.80
C ASP A 124 5.22 7.35 -13.06
N GLY A 125 5.57 6.07 -13.26
CA GLY A 125 6.84 5.67 -13.85
C GLY A 125 7.94 5.36 -12.83
N LYS A 126 7.61 4.65 -11.73
CA LYS A 126 8.62 4.18 -10.78
C LYS A 126 9.42 3.00 -11.32
N THR A 127 10.74 3.18 -11.42
CA THR A 127 11.68 2.25 -12.06
C THR A 127 12.67 1.58 -11.11
N GLN A 128 12.96 2.20 -9.98
CA GLN A 128 13.87 1.72 -8.95
C GLN A 128 13.11 1.25 -7.70
N ALA A 129 13.81 0.54 -6.82
CA ALA A 129 13.29 0.15 -5.51
C ALA A 129 12.82 1.36 -4.66
N GLY A 130 12.18 1.07 -3.54
CA GLY A 130 11.41 1.97 -2.70
C GLY A 130 9.95 2.07 -3.14
N ASN A 131 9.20 3.03 -2.62
CA ASN A 131 7.73 3.06 -2.74
C ASN A 131 7.20 4.34 -3.41
N TYR A 132 5.98 4.33 -3.95
CA TYR A 132 5.27 5.60 -4.17
C TYR A 132 4.91 6.21 -2.82
N ILE A 133 4.28 5.44 -1.94
CA ILE A 133 3.97 5.88 -0.57
C ILE A 133 4.50 4.86 0.44
N ARG A 134 5.27 5.34 1.41
CA ARG A 134 5.70 4.56 2.58
C ARG A 134 5.18 5.22 3.84
N MET A 135 4.53 4.45 4.69
CA MET A 135 4.11 4.88 6.01
C MET A 135 4.82 4.08 7.10
N ASP A 136 5.45 4.77 8.05
CA ASP A 136 6.07 4.18 9.23
C ASP A 136 5.59 4.92 10.50
N GLY A 137 6.40 4.98 11.56
CA GLY A 137 6.11 5.72 12.78
C GLY A 137 7.30 5.82 13.71
N ASN A 138 7.05 5.76 15.01
CA ASN A 138 8.08 5.84 16.05
C ASN A 138 8.60 4.43 16.42
N ILE A 139 9.08 4.22 17.65
CA ILE A 139 9.61 2.92 18.11
C ILE A 139 8.58 1.78 18.15
N ASN A 140 7.31 2.07 18.41
CA ASN A 140 6.29 1.04 18.70
C ASN A 140 4.90 1.33 18.13
N GLN A 141 4.72 2.46 17.45
CA GLN A 141 3.45 2.90 16.91
C GLN A 141 3.65 3.56 15.56
N GLN A 142 2.91 3.11 14.55
CA GLN A 142 2.84 3.76 13.25
C GLN A 142 2.02 5.07 13.29
N SER A 143 2.15 5.92 12.26
CA SER A 143 1.25 7.06 12.04
C SER A 143 -0.22 6.62 12.01
N GLN A 144 -1.13 7.40 12.60
CA GLN A 144 -2.51 6.96 12.84
C GLN A 144 -3.56 7.75 12.06
N TYR A 145 -4.61 7.08 11.59
CA TYR A 145 -5.77 7.68 10.93
C TYR A 145 -5.44 8.46 9.64
N ASP A 146 -4.35 8.12 8.97
CA ASP A 146 -4.04 8.71 7.68
C ASP A 146 -4.96 8.14 6.58
N THR A 147 -5.18 8.93 5.53
CA THR A 147 -6.04 8.57 4.38
C THR A 147 -5.28 8.72 3.07
N ILE A 148 -5.37 7.71 2.21
CA ILE A 148 -4.84 7.73 0.85
C ILE A 148 -6.02 7.50 -0.09
N ASP A 149 -6.45 8.53 -0.82
CA ASP A 149 -7.68 8.45 -1.61
C ASP A 149 -7.65 9.15 -2.97
N HIS A 150 -8.39 8.64 -3.96
CA HIS A 150 -8.52 9.25 -5.29
C HIS A 150 -7.19 9.48 -6.02
N ASN A 151 -6.13 8.73 -5.71
CA ASN A 151 -4.86 8.81 -6.43
C ASN A 151 -4.84 7.83 -7.61
N HIS A 152 -4.03 8.16 -8.62
CA HIS A 152 -3.72 7.27 -9.73
C HIS A 152 -2.25 6.86 -9.64
N PHE A 153 -2.00 5.59 -9.34
CA PHE A 153 -0.69 4.96 -9.37
C PHE A 153 -0.56 4.17 -10.66
N LYS A 154 0.43 4.45 -11.49
CA LYS A 154 0.64 3.72 -12.73
C LYS A 154 2.09 3.45 -13.08
N ASN A 155 2.33 2.43 -13.89
CA ASN A 155 3.65 2.12 -14.44
C ASN A 155 4.75 1.96 -13.37
N ASN A 156 4.47 1.20 -12.31
CA ASN A 156 5.51 0.82 -11.34
C ASN A 156 6.16 -0.48 -11.83
N GLY A 157 7.35 -0.43 -12.41
CA GLY A 157 8.01 -1.57 -13.04
C GLY A 157 9.44 -1.23 -13.48
N PRO A 158 10.30 -2.19 -13.86
CA PRO A 158 10.06 -3.62 -13.89
C PRO A 158 9.95 -4.23 -12.49
N ARG A 159 9.56 -5.50 -12.45
CA ARG A 159 9.50 -6.33 -11.24
C ARG A 159 10.87 -6.43 -10.56
N ALA A 160 10.88 -6.22 -9.25
CA ALA A 160 11.97 -6.51 -8.34
C ALA A 160 11.60 -7.69 -7.41
N ASP A 161 12.60 -8.25 -6.73
CA ASP A 161 12.37 -9.32 -5.75
C ASP A 161 11.60 -8.79 -4.52
N ASN A 162 11.89 -7.55 -4.09
CA ASN A 162 11.31 -6.92 -2.90
C ASN A 162 11.54 -5.40 -2.91
N GLU A 163 10.92 -4.72 -1.95
CA GLU A 163 11.03 -3.30 -1.64
C GLU A 163 10.56 -2.37 -2.76
N LYS A 164 9.60 -2.78 -3.60
CA LYS A 164 9.06 -1.91 -4.67
C LYS A 164 7.54 -1.77 -4.65
N GLU A 165 6.94 -1.93 -3.47
CA GLU A 165 5.50 -1.82 -3.29
C GLU A 165 5.01 -0.43 -3.72
N SER A 166 3.84 -0.33 -4.36
CA SER A 166 3.26 0.99 -4.67
C SER A 166 2.94 1.72 -3.37
N ILE A 167 2.31 1.01 -2.42
CA ILE A 167 2.06 1.51 -1.07
C ILE A 167 2.55 0.49 -0.04
N ARG A 168 3.27 0.95 0.97
CA ARG A 168 3.56 0.18 2.18
C ARG A 168 3.03 0.89 3.42
N VAL A 169 2.17 0.23 4.19
CA VAL A 169 1.63 0.75 5.46
C VAL A 169 2.23 -0.02 6.63
N GLY A 170 3.11 0.63 7.39
CA GLY A 170 3.84 0.01 8.47
C GLY A 170 5.10 -0.73 8.02
N VAL A 171 5.69 -1.44 8.97
CA VAL A 171 6.91 -2.23 8.83
C VAL A 171 6.90 -3.33 9.88
N SER A 172 7.70 -4.37 9.67
CA SER A 172 7.87 -5.53 10.54
C SER A 172 7.87 -5.24 12.05
N THR A 173 8.65 -4.25 12.49
CA THR A 173 8.76 -3.88 13.91
C THR A 173 7.53 -3.19 14.47
N LEU A 174 6.66 -2.66 13.61
CA LEU A 174 5.42 -1.95 13.95
C LEU A 174 4.15 -2.76 13.64
N SER A 175 4.30 -4.01 13.18
CA SER A 175 3.21 -4.80 12.60
C SER A 175 2.04 -5.07 13.56
N LYS A 176 2.31 -5.11 14.87
CA LYS A 176 1.27 -5.29 15.89
C LYS A 176 0.62 -3.98 16.37
N SER A 177 1.10 -2.83 15.91
CA SER A 177 0.47 -1.54 16.22
C SER A 177 -0.72 -1.27 15.30
N SER A 178 -1.66 -0.44 15.75
CA SER A 178 -2.86 -0.07 14.99
C SER A 178 -2.66 1.24 14.25
N GLY A 179 -2.84 1.23 12.93
CA GLY A 179 -2.69 2.39 12.06
C GLY A 179 -4.01 3.09 11.79
N PHE A 180 -5.11 2.34 11.70
CA PHE A 180 -6.40 2.89 11.28
C PHE A 180 -6.32 3.64 9.94
N THR A 181 -5.38 3.24 9.08
CA THR A 181 -5.17 3.86 7.77
C THR A 181 -6.33 3.49 6.86
N THR A 182 -6.84 4.47 6.13
CA THR A 182 -7.86 4.25 5.09
C THR A 182 -7.23 4.43 3.71
N ILE A 183 -7.32 3.40 2.86
CA ILE A 183 -6.91 3.44 1.45
C ILE A 183 -8.16 3.25 0.62
N GLU A 184 -8.64 4.29 -0.06
CA GLU A 184 -9.93 4.22 -0.76
C GLU A 184 -10.02 4.97 -2.09
N TYR A 185 -10.82 4.46 -3.03
CA TYR A 185 -11.07 5.12 -4.32
C TYR A 185 -9.80 5.40 -5.16
N ASN A 186 -8.72 4.64 -4.96
CA ASN A 186 -7.50 4.78 -5.77
C ASN A 186 -7.55 3.87 -7.00
N LEU A 187 -6.86 4.28 -8.06
CA LEU A 187 -6.60 3.46 -9.25
C LEU A 187 -5.12 3.04 -9.26
N PHE A 188 -4.88 1.74 -9.36
CA PHE A 188 -3.57 1.14 -9.61
C PHE A 188 -3.60 0.53 -11.01
N GLU A 189 -2.71 0.97 -11.90
CA GLU A 189 -2.64 0.52 -13.30
C GLU A 189 -1.22 0.07 -13.64
N ASP A 190 -1.03 -1.19 -14.04
CA ASP A 190 0.30 -1.71 -14.39
C ASP A 190 1.36 -1.47 -13.29
N CYS A 191 0.94 -1.68 -12.04
CA CYS A 191 1.83 -1.70 -10.88
C CYS A 191 2.42 -3.11 -10.71
N ASP A 192 3.57 -3.33 -11.33
CA ASP A 192 4.23 -4.64 -11.46
C ASP A 192 5.55 -4.73 -10.69
N GLY A 193 5.91 -3.69 -9.92
CA GLY A 193 7.21 -3.53 -9.30
C GLY A 193 7.55 -4.58 -8.25
N ASP A 194 6.56 -5.13 -7.55
CA ASP A 194 6.74 -6.00 -6.37
C ASP A 194 5.57 -7.01 -6.29
N PRO A 195 5.76 -8.21 -5.69
CA PRO A 195 4.63 -9.12 -5.41
C PRO A 195 3.50 -8.47 -4.61
N GLU A 196 3.80 -7.41 -3.87
CA GLU A 196 2.87 -6.66 -3.04
C GLU A 196 2.63 -5.28 -3.67
N VAL A 197 1.56 -5.14 -4.47
CA VAL A 197 1.16 -3.84 -5.02
C VAL A 197 0.88 -2.87 -3.89
N VAL A 198 0.11 -3.34 -2.90
CA VAL A 198 -0.13 -2.68 -1.62
C VAL A 198 0.22 -3.66 -0.52
N SER A 199 1.16 -3.30 0.35
CA SER A 199 1.62 -4.13 1.46
C SER A 199 1.20 -3.53 2.80
N ILE A 200 0.23 -4.18 3.44
CA ILE A 200 -0.23 -3.83 4.78
C ILE A 200 0.59 -4.62 5.79
N LYS A 201 1.41 -3.92 6.56
CA LYS A 201 2.32 -4.44 7.57
C LYS A 201 1.96 -3.83 8.94
N SER A 202 0.66 -3.82 9.25
CA SER A 202 0.10 -3.25 10.48
C SER A 202 -1.39 -3.59 10.72
N CYS A 203 -1.93 -3.19 11.88
CA CYS A 203 -3.30 -3.53 12.29
C CYS A 203 -4.37 -2.47 11.99
N ASP A 204 -5.62 -2.94 11.92
CA ASP A 204 -6.86 -2.14 11.93
C ASP A 204 -7.01 -1.18 10.74
N ASN A 205 -6.46 -1.53 9.57
CA ASN A 205 -6.56 -0.70 8.37
C ASN A 205 -7.81 -1.03 7.55
N THR A 206 -8.31 -0.06 6.79
CA THR A 206 -9.42 -0.25 5.85
C THR A 206 -8.95 0.02 4.42
N ILE A 207 -9.09 -0.97 3.55
CA ILE A 207 -8.72 -0.88 2.13
C ILE A 207 -9.98 -1.13 1.33
N ARG A 208 -10.58 -0.08 0.77
CA ARG A 208 -11.92 -0.21 0.15
C ARG A 208 -12.10 0.57 -1.14
N PHE A 209 -12.93 0.04 -2.03
CA PHE A 209 -13.33 0.73 -3.27
C PHE A 209 -12.15 1.15 -4.17
N ASN A 210 -11.01 0.48 -4.06
CA ASN A 210 -9.88 0.69 -4.95
C ASN A 210 -10.04 -0.17 -6.21
N THR A 211 -9.45 0.27 -7.32
CA THR A 211 -9.41 -0.47 -8.59
C THR A 211 -7.97 -0.82 -8.94
N PHE A 212 -7.71 -2.10 -9.18
CA PHE A 212 -6.44 -2.65 -9.63
C PHE A 212 -6.61 -3.17 -11.05
N VAL A 213 -5.91 -2.57 -12.01
CA VAL A 213 -5.95 -2.91 -13.42
C VAL A 213 -4.58 -3.42 -13.84
N ARG A 214 -4.53 -4.69 -14.25
CA ARG A 214 -3.34 -5.31 -14.83
C ARG A 214 -2.10 -5.24 -13.92
N CYS A 215 -2.28 -5.27 -12.61
CA CYS A 215 -1.16 -5.26 -11.67
C CYS A 215 -0.62 -6.68 -11.45
N LEU A 216 0.66 -6.93 -11.77
CA LEU A 216 1.33 -8.22 -11.53
C LEU A 216 1.71 -8.42 -10.06
N GLY A 217 0.73 -8.45 -9.16
CA GLY A 217 0.93 -8.67 -7.72
C GLY A 217 -0.40 -8.61 -6.96
N THR A 218 -0.33 -8.45 -5.64
CA THR A 218 -1.51 -8.52 -4.76
C THR A 218 -1.70 -7.28 -3.90
N LEU A 219 -2.94 -7.05 -3.46
CA LEU A 219 -3.19 -6.40 -2.17
C LEU A 219 -2.83 -7.42 -1.09
N CYS A 220 -1.69 -7.21 -0.43
CA CYS A 220 -1.17 -8.14 0.56
C CYS A 220 -1.45 -7.63 1.98
N LEU A 221 -2.31 -8.34 2.71
CA LEU A 221 -2.42 -8.26 4.17
C LEU A 221 -1.24 -9.05 4.76
N ARG A 222 -0.06 -8.43 4.66
CA ARG A 222 1.24 -9.10 4.80
C ARG A 222 1.60 -9.37 6.26
N GLN A 223 1.34 -8.43 7.15
CA GLN A 223 1.51 -8.55 8.59
C GLN A 223 0.47 -7.67 9.33
N GLY A 224 0.35 -7.86 10.64
CA GLY A 224 -0.67 -7.21 11.46
C GLY A 224 -2.01 -7.92 11.36
N PHE A 225 -3.04 -7.35 12.00
CA PHE A 225 -4.32 -8.02 12.29
C PHE A 225 -5.51 -7.07 12.07
N ARG A 226 -6.73 -7.61 11.96
CA ARG A 226 -8.00 -6.84 11.98
C ARG A 226 -8.17 -5.80 10.86
N SER A 227 -7.39 -5.90 9.78
CA SER A 227 -7.62 -5.08 8.58
C SER A 227 -8.80 -5.60 7.75
N THR A 228 -9.52 -4.70 7.10
CA THR A 228 -10.65 -5.01 6.21
C THR A 228 -10.32 -4.61 4.78
N ALA A 229 -10.46 -5.55 3.85
CA ALA A 229 -10.42 -5.33 2.41
C ALA A 229 -11.85 -5.48 1.85
N GLU A 230 -12.47 -4.37 1.45
CA GLU A 230 -13.90 -4.32 1.11
C GLU A 230 -14.17 -3.65 -0.24
N GLY A 231 -14.98 -4.27 -1.11
CA GLY A 231 -15.48 -3.56 -2.29
C GLY A 231 -14.41 -3.16 -3.31
N ASN A 232 -13.23 -3.79 -3.30
CA ASN A 232 -12.17 -3.50 -4.27
C ASN A 232 -12.41 -4.28 -5.56
N TYR A 233 -11.96 -3.71 -6.68
CA TYR A 233 -12.06 -4.30 -8.02
C TYR A 233 -10.68 -4.68 -8.55
N PHE A 234 -10.52 -5.92 -8.99
CA PHE A 234 -9.28 -6.45 -9.56
C PHE A 234 -9.56 -6.94 -10.98
N PHE A 235 -8.99 -6.27 -11.97
CA PHE A 235 -9.11 -6.58 -13.39
C PHE A 235 -7.76 -7.01 -13.94
N GLY A 236 -7.58 -8.31 -14.18
CA GLY A 236 -6.31 -8.85 -14.65
C GLY A 236 -6.06 -8.67 -16.14
N ASP A 237 -7.13 -8.56 -16.94
CA ASP A 237 -7.08 -8.51 -18.42
C ASP A 237 -6.20 -9.63 -19.02
N ASN A 238 -6.20 -10.80 -18.38
CA ASN A 238 -5.36 -11.95 -18.72
C ASN A 238 -3.85 -11.64 -18.79
N LYS A 239 -3.39 -10.54 -18.18
CA LYS A 239 -1.99 -10.13 -18.23
C LYS A 239 -1.12 -11.12 -17.47
N THR A 240 -0.03 -11.54 -18.09
CA THR A 240 1.06 -12.29 -17.46
C THR A 240 2.39 -11.57 -17.67
N GLY A 241 3.39 -11.88 -16.87
CA GLY A 241 4.77 -11.43 -17.06
C GLY A 241 5.77 -12.55 -16.78
N THR A 242 7.06 -12.23 -16.90
CA THR A 242 8.16 -13.16 -16.58
C THR A 242 9.08 -12.52 -15.55
N PHE A 243 9.45 -13.28 -14.53
CA PHE A 243 10.42 -12.85 -13.52
C PHE A 243 11.20 -14.06 -12.99
N ASN A 244 12.53 -13.94 -12.87
CA ASN A 244 13.43 -15.03 -12.45
C ASN A 244 13.18 -16.37 -13.18
N GLY A 245 12.85 -16.31 -14.49
CA GLY A 245 12.57 -17.48 -15.32
C GLY A 245 11.18 -18.12 -15.12
N GLY A 246 10.37 -17.60 -14.19
CA GLY A 246 8.99 -18.04 -13.96
C GLY A 246 7.95 -17.09 -14.53
N THR A 247 6.75 -17.61 -14.82
CA THR A 247 5.59 -16.78 -15.18
C THR A 247 4.97 -16.18 -13.91
N ILE A 248 4.82 -14.86 -13.88
CA ILE A 248 4.05 -14.11 -12.89
C ILE A 248 2.72 -13.67 -13.49
N GLY A 249 1.72 -13.45 -12.65
CA GLY A 249 0.37 -13.10 -13.10
C GLY A 249 -0.22 -11.94 -12.33
N ALA A 250 -1.28 -11.36 -12.88
CA ALA A 250 -2.09 -10.39 -12.16
C ALA A 250 -2.84 -11.09 -11.04
N GLY A 251 -2.71 -10.57 -9.82
CA GLY A 251 -3.24 -11.19 -8.60
C GLY A 251 -4.33 -10.35 -7.92
N GLY A 252 -4.93 -10.94 -6.88
CA GLY A 252 -5.97 -10.31 -6.08
C GLY A 252 -5.50 -10.00 -4.67
N ILE A 253 -6.03 -10.72 -3.67
CA ILE A 253 -5.74 -10.49 -2.25
C ILE A 253 -4.96 -11.66 -1.66
N ARG A 254 -3.83 -11.37 -0.99
CA ARG A 254 -3.06 -12.35 -0.21
C ARG A 254 -3.15 -12.00 1.28
N VAL A 255 -3.42 -12.99 2.13
CA VAL A 255 -3.62 -12.76 3.57
C VAL A 255 -2.80 -13.68 4.47
N TYR A 256 -2.16 -13.07 5.46
CA TYR A 256 -1.54 -13.67 6.64
C TYR A 256 -2.25 -13.14 7.90
N GLY A 257 -1.87 -13.62 9.09
CA GLY A 257 -2.34 -13.03 10.35
C GLY A 257 -3.80 -13.32 10.65
N LYS A 258 -4.47 -12.49 11.45
CA LYS A 258 -5.76 -12.83 12.04
C LYS A 258 -6.80 -11.73 12.03
N ASP A 259 -8.05 -12.17 12.17
CA ASP A 259 -9.25 -11.35 12.32
C ASP A 259 -9.49 -10.40 11.12
N HIS A 260 -8.92 -10.72 9.94
CA HIS A 260 -9.15 -9.93 8.72
C HIS A 260 -10.49 -10.23 8.08
N LYS A 261 -11.00 -9.24 7.34
CA LYS A 261 -12.22 -9.36 6.55
C LYS A 261 -11.90 -9.08 5.09
N ILE A 262 -12.23 -10.02 4.21
CA ILE A 262 -12.13 -9.89 2.75
C ILE A 262 -13.54 -10.03 2.20
N ILE A 263 -14.20 -8.90 2.01
CA ILE A 263 -15.65 -8.86 1.78
C ILE A 263 -16.04 -8.07 0.53
N ASN A 264 -16.99 -8.58 -0.24
CA ASN A 264 -17.59 -7.85 -1.36
C ASN A 264 -16.58 -7.36 -2.42
N ASN A 265 -15.45 -8.02 -2.60
CA ASN A 265 -14.48 -7.67 -3.64
C ASN A 265 -14.82 -8.37 -4.96
N TYR A 266 -14.47 -7.74 -6.08
CA TYR A 266 -14.69 -8.27 -7.43
C TYR A 266 -13.35 -8.60 -8.11
N PHE A 267 -13.21 -9.82 -8.61
CA PHE A 267 -12.00 -10.33 -9.25
C PHE A 267 -12.31 -10.88 -10.63
N SER A 268 -11.67 -10.36 -11.68
CA SER A 268 -11.92 -10.80 -13.04
C SER A 268 -10.69 -10.90 -13.91
N GLY A 269 -10.54 -12.04 -14.61
CA GLY A 269 -9.48 -12.26 -15.59
C GLY A 269 -8.07 -12.24 -14.98
N LEU A 270 -7.93 -12.58 -13.70
CA LEU A 270 -6.65 -12.69 -13.02
C LEU A 270 -5.91 -13.96 -13.46
N THR A 271 -4.59 -13.89 -13.52
CA THR A 271 -3.72 -14.96 -14.05
C THR A 271 -2.70 -15.47 -13.04
N GLY A 272 -2.63 -14.85 -11.87
CA GLY A 272 -1.78 -15.31 -10.77
C GLY A 272 -2.31 -16.61 -10.16
N SER A 273 -1.43 -17.28 -9.43
CA SER A 273 -1.67 -18.56 -8.75
C SER A 273 -0.77 -18.65 -7.53
N LYS A 274 -1.02 -19.57 -6.61
CA LYS A 274 -0.29 -19.69 -5.33
C LYS A 274 -0.35 -18.38 -4.54
N TRP A 275 0.75 -17.61 -4.57
CA TRP A 275 0.87 -16.34 -3.87
C TRP A 275 0.04 -15.21 -4.47
N ASP A 276 -0.31 -15.34 -5.75
CA ASP A 276 -0.97 -14.29 -6.53
C ASP A 276 -2.35 -14.75 -7.04
N ALA A 277 -2.99 -15.74 -6.43
CA ALA A 277 -4.35 -16.13 -6.79
C ALA A 277 -5.33 -14.96 -6.56
N ALA A 278 -6.58 -15.07 -7.03
CA ALA A 278 -7.59 -14.06 -6.77
C ALA A 278 -7.78 -13.84 -5.26
N ILE A 279 -7.83 -14.91 -4.48
CA ILE A 279 -7.75 -14.88 -3.02
C ILE A 279 -6.79 -15.98 -2.55
N THR A 280 -5.75 -15.60 -1.82
CA THR A 280 -4.80 -16.55 -1.22
C THR A 280 -4.88 -16.50 0.30
N ILE A 281 -5.33 -17.61 0.91
CA ILE A 281 -5.19 -17.85 2.35
C ILE A 281 -3.90 -18.66 2.57
N THR A 282 -2.88 -18.00 3.12
CA THR A 282 -1.54 -18.59 3.22
C THR A 282 -1.42 -19.64 4.34
N ASN A 283 -0.24 -20.22 4.49
CA ASN A 283 0.21 -20.76 5.76
C ASN A 283 1.16 -19.77 6.46
N GLY A 284 1.43 -20.00 7.73
CA GLY A 284 2.45 -19.29 8.51
C GLY A 284 3.61 -20.19 8.94
N ASP A 285 4.69 -19.55 9.38
CA ASP A 285 5.81 -20.18 10.09
C ASP A 285 5.72 -19.97 11.61
N VAL A 286 4.88 -19.02 12.07
CA VAL A 286 4.61 -18.79 13.50
C VAL A 286 3.16 -18.48 13.85
N ASN A 287 2.85 -18.65 15.13
CA ASN A 287 1.56 -18.29 15.71
C ASN A 287 1.41 -16.77 15.88
N ASN A 288 0.16 -16.32 16.04
CA ASN A 288 -0.19 -14.91 16.20
C ASN A 288 0.33 -14.24 17.49
N ASN A 289 0.90 -15.02 18.43
CA ASN A 289 1.52 -14.52 19.66
C ASN A 289 3.04 -14.34 19.54
N SER A 290 3.68 -14.83 18.47
CA SER A 290 5.13 -14.72 18.26
C SER A 290 5.61 -13.28 18.33
N THR A 291 6.74 -13.03 18.99
CA THR A 291 7.40 -11.72 19.07
C THR A 291 8.34 -11.46 17.90
N SER A 292 8.54 -12.43 17.01
CA SER A 292 9.34 -12.23 15.81
C SER A 292 8.68 -11.24 14.86
N VAL A 293 9.51 -10.42 14.24
CA VAL A 293 9.09 -9.31 13.37
C VAL A 293 9.25 -9.65 11.87
N ALA A 294 10.05 -10.67 11.54
CA ALA A 294 10.35 -11.07 10.16
C ALA A 294 9.49 -12.24 9.66
N GLU A 295 8.74 -12.87 10.54
CA GLU A 295 8.01 -14.11 10.29
C GLU A 295 6.61 -13.86 9.66
N HIS A 296 5.93 -14.97 9.37
CA HIS A 296 4.64 -15.05 8.71
C HIS A 296 3.64 -15.65 9.69
N TYR A 297 2.78 -14.78 10.25
CA TYR A 297 1.72 -15.20 11.14
C TYR A 297 0.72 -16.11 10.40
N LEU A 298 0.36 -17.23 11.02
CA LEU A 298 -0.65 -18.14 10.50
C LEU A 298 -2.01 -17.43 10.34
N PRO A 299 -2.78 -17.72 9.27
CA PRO A 299 -4.16 -17.28 9.12
C PRO A 299 -5.08 -17.77 10.24
N GLU A 300 -5.77 -16.86 10.94
CA GLU A 300 -6.71 -17.22 12.01
C GLU A 300 -7.94 -16.31 12.00
N ASN A 301 -9.15 -16.86 12.21
CA ASN A 301 -10.40 -16.09 12.33
C ASN A 301 -10.67 -15.16 11.13
N LEU A 302 -10.33 -15.59 9.92
CA LEU A 302 -10.56 -14.80 8.72
C LEU A 302 -12.04 -14.90 8.29
N ILE A 303 -12.58 -13.84 7.72
CA ILE A 303 -13.87 -13.85 7.03
C ILE A 303 -13.63 -13.53 5.55
N VAL A 304 -13.95 -14.48 4.67
CA VAL A 304 -13.90 -14.31 3.22
C VAL A 304 -15.32 -14.51 2.68
N ALA A 305 -16.03 -13.40 2.45
CA ALA A 305 -17.46 -13.48 2.13
C ALA A 305 -17.95 -12.50 1.06
N HIS A 306 -19.01 -12.89 0.35
CA HIS A 306 -19.68 -12.05 -0.65
C HIS A 306 -18.78 -11.56 -1.80
N ASN A 307 -17.62 -12.17 -2.01
CA ASN A 307 -16.75 -11.81 -3.12
C ASN A 307 -17.29 -12.40 -4.42
N THR A 308 -17.05 -11.71 -5.54
CA THR A 308 -17.40 -12.19 -6.88
C THR A 308 -16.13 -12.46 -7.67
N LEU A 309 -15.97 -13.69 -8.14
CA LEU A 309 -14.81 -14.17 -8.87
C LEU A 309 -15.24 -14.64 -10.26
N VAL A 310 -14.66 -14.08 -11.31
CA VAL A 310 -15.10 -14.30 -12.70
C VAL A 310 -13.90 -14.63 -13.59
N ASN A 311 -13.88 -15.82 -14.17
CA ASN A 311 -12.86 -16.23 -15.16
C ASN A 311 -11.41 -16.00 -14.68
N ASN A 312 -11.11 -16.36 -13.43
CA ASN A 312 -9.75 -16.27 -12.91
C ASN A 312 -9.02 -17.61 -13.15
N LYS A 313 -7.70 -17.57 -13.39
CA LYS A 313 -6.89 -18.79 -13.48
C LYS A 313 -6.91 -19.58 -12.17
N SER A 314 -6.86 -18.86 -11.05
CA SER A 314 -6.94 -19.40 -9.70
C SER A 314 -7.85 -18.51 -8.86
N ASN A 315 -8.92 -19.07 -8.31
CA ASN A 315 -9.83 -18.38 -7.41
C ASN A 315 -9.28 -18.29 -6.00
N ILE A 316 -9.68 -19.22 -5.16
CA ILE A 316 -9.32 -19.29 -3.76
C ILE A 316 -8.28 -20.40 -3.63
N GLU A 317 -7.07 -20.02 -3.25
CA GLU A 317 -6.00 -20.97 -2.94
C GLU A 317 -5.70 -20.97 -1.45
N ILE A 318 -5.61 -22.18 -0.88
CA ILE A 318 -5.45 -22.39 0.56
C ILE A 318 -4.24 -23.27 0.83
N GLY A 319 -3.44 -22.85 1.81
CA GLY A 319 -2.52 -23.75 2.50
C GLY A 319 -1.21 -24.03 1.76
N PHE A 320 -0.74 -23.10 0.93
CA PHE A 320 0.55 -23.23 0.27
C PHE A 320 1.70 -23.15 1.30
N THR A 321 2.49 -24.22 1.42
CA THR A 321 3.45 -24.43 2.53
C THR A 321 4.83 -23.85 2.29
N ASN A 322 5.09 -23.21 1.14
CA ASN A 322 6.41 -22.70 0.76
C ASN A 322 7.53 -23.74 0.93
N ASN A 323 7.42 -24.88 0.24
CA ASN A 323 8.38 -26.01 0.34
C ASN A 323 8.56 -26.51 1.79
N GLY A 324 7.48 -26.47 2.60
CA GLY A 324 7.49 -26.90 4.00
C GLY A 324 7.93 -25.84 5.00
N ASN A 325 8.38 -24.67 4.57
CA ASN A 325 8.81 -23.60 5.47
C ASN A 325 7.66 -22.96 6.24
N TYR A 326 6.42 -23.04 5.73
CA TYR A 326 5.21 -22.52 6.40
C TYR A 326 4.33 -23.71 6.85
N PRO A 327 4.68 -24.40 7.95
CA PRO A 327 3.98 -25.59 8.41
C PRO A 327 2.66 -25.29 9.13
N LEU A 328 2.44 -24.05 9.59
CA LEU A 328 1.27 -23.69 10.36
C LEU A 328 0.11 -23.33 9.43
N ARG A 329 -0.98 -24.05 9.59
CA ARG A 329 -2.17 -23.97 8.74
C ARG A 329 -3.18 -22.94 9.24
N PRO A 330 -4.13 -22.52 8.38
CA PRO A 330 -5.26 -21.70 8.79
C PRO A 330 -6.06 -22.31 9.94
N ILE A 331 -6.67 -21.45 10.76
CA ILE A 331 -7.53 -21.81 11.91
C ILE A 331 -8.80 -20.97 11.88
N ASN A 332 -9.98 -21.59 12.02
CA ASN A 332 -11.27 -20.91 12.14
C ASN A 332 -11.54 -19.82 11.08
N CYS A 333 -11.22 -20.10 9.81
CA CYS A 333 -11.46 -19.18 8.70
C CYS A 333 -12.78 -19.52 8.00
N LEU A 334 -13.66 -18.53 7.84
CA LEU A 334 -14.95 -18.69 7.18
C LEU A 334 -14.85 -18.29 5.71
N ILE A 335 -15.31 -19.17 4.81
CA ILE A 335 -15.51 -18.87 3.38
C ILE A 335 -17.00 -19.04 3.08
N ALA A 336 -17.74 -17.92 2.93
CA ALA A 336 -19.20 -17.95 2.81
C ALA A 336 -19.71 -17.05 1.68
N ASP A 337 -20.77 -17.49 0.99
CA ASP A 337 -21.55 -16.64 0.07
C ASP A 337 -20.73 -15.94 -1.03
N ASN A 338 -19.61 -16.53 -1.45
CA ASN A 338 -18.83 -16.05 -2.58
C ASN A 338 -19.45 -16.57 -3.89
N VAL A 339 -19.54 -15.71 -4.90
CA VAL A 339 -20.02 -16.07 -6.24
C VAL A 339 -18.82 -16.36 -7.12
N VAL A 340 -18.76 -17.56 -7.69
CA VAL A 340 -17.73 -17.94 -8.66
C VAL A 340 -18.40 -18.24 -9.99
N ILE A 341 -18.04 -17.48 -11.03
CA ILE A 341 -18.55 -17.60 -12.39
C ILE A 341 -17.42 -18.11 -13.27
N GLU A 342 -17.41 -19.42 -13.47
CA GLU A 342 -16.36 -20.13 -14.21
C GLU A 342 -16.88 -21.40 -14.88
N ASN A 343 -16.10 -21.88 -15.84
CA ASN A 343 -16.42 -23.04 -16.66
C ASN A 343 -15.28 -24.07 -16.77
N THR A 344 -14.09 -23.83 -16.20
CA THR A 344 -12.93 -24.75 -16.38
C THR A 344 -12.00 -24.94 -15.18
N THR A 345 -12.01 -24.06 -14.17
CA THR A 345 -11.04 -24.08 -13.04
C THR A 345 -11.69 -24.50 -11.71
N PRO A 346 -10.94 -25.10 -10.77
CA PRO A 346 -11.45 -25.36 -9.43
C PRO A 346 -11.84 -24.07 -8.70
N ILE A 347 -13.01 -24.07 -8.05
CA ILE A 347 -13.46 -22.97 -7.18
C ILE A 347 -12.47 -22.76 -6.03
N ILE A 348 -12.03 -23.85 -5.40
CA ILE A 348 -11.03 -23.82 -4.33
C ILE A 348 -9.92 -24.82 -4.68
N THR A 349 -8.67 -24.38 -4.61
CA THR A 349 -7.50 -25.27 -4.69
C THR A 349 -6.82 -25.32 -3.32
N VAL A 350 -6.58 -26.54 -2.83
CA VAL A 350 -5.93 -26.77 -1.53
C VAL A 350 -4.58 -27.44 -1.77
N HIS A 351 -3.51 -26.80 -1.32
CA HIS A 351 -2.14 -27.32 -1.48
C HIS A 351 -1.73 -28.30 -0.38
N ASN A 352 -2.46 -28.30 0.73
CA ASN A 352 -2.29 -29.25 1.83
C ASN A 352 -3.66 -29.59 2.41
N ALA A 353 -4.11 -30.84 2.27
CA ALA A 353 -5.42 -31.27 2.74
C ALA A 353 -5.68 -30.96 4.23
N ALA A 354 -4.64 -30.96 5.07
CA ALA A 354 -4.78 -30.62 6.48
C ALA A 354 -5.16 -29.15 6.72
N ALA A 355 -4.92 -28.26 5.75
CA ALA A 355 -5.31 -26.85 5.85
C ALA A 355 -6.83 -26.65 5.85
N LEU A 356 -7.60 -27.59 5.28
CA LEU A 356 -9.07 -27.55 5.31
C LEU A 356 -9.65 -27.68 6.70
N ASN A 357 -8.94 -28.30 7.65
CA ASN A 357 -9.46 -28.49 9.01
C ASN A 357 -9.71 -27.18 9.76
N GLY A 358 -9.10 -26.08 9.33
CA GLY A 358 -9.30 -24.76 9.90
C GLY A 358 -10.09 -23.81 9.01
N VAL A 359 -10.78 -24.34 8.00
CA VAL A 359 -11.59 -23.54 7.06
C VAL A 359 -12.99 -24.15 6.98
N SER A 360 -14.01 -23.32 7.11
CA SER A 360 -15.43 -23.73 7.03
C SER A 360 -16.17 -22.99 5.92
#